data_AF-A0A8T3WQ65-F1
#
_entry.id   AF-A0A8T3WQ65-F1
#
_cell.length_a   1.000
_cell.length_b   1.000
_cell.length_c   1.000
_cell.angle_alpha   90.00
_cell.angle_beta   90.00
_cell.angle_gamma   90.00
#
_symmetry.space_group_name_H-M   'P 1'
#
loop_
_entity.id
_entity.type
_entity.pdbx_description
1 polymer ?
#
loop_
_entity_poly.entity_id
_entity_poly.type
_entity_poly.pdbx_seq_one_letter_code
_entity_poly.pdbx_strand_id
1 'polypeptide(L)'
;MVSIKNILLGIAIAIVYAFLVGYGTNLIYNSPEYNDFCKSRFYPDKPFIEPRNCTFNAELNKQARECTEQGGSPVYDYDERGCETSLTCDFCQKDFDEANKKYTRTVFIVSGVMGIIAIAVGALIFNIEAIGAGLMGGGVLSLIYGNIRYWQNLNNWMKVIILAIALVALIYIGILLNRRRQRY
;
A
#
# COMPACT_ATOMS: atom_id res chain seq x y z
N MET A 1 39.56 -6.66 5.31
CA MET A 1 39.37 -5.63 6.37
C MET A 1 38.44 -4.59 5.76
N VAL A 2 37.19 -4.50 6.21
CA VAL A 2 36.18 -3.67 5.55
C VAL A 2 36.46 -2.20 5.87
N SER A 3 36.66 -1.37 4.84
CA SER A 3 36.86 0.07 5.02
C SER A 3 35.54 0.76 5.38
N ILE A 4 35.58 1.75 6.28
CA ILE A 4 34.42 2.60 6.62
C ILE A 4 33.77 3.18 5.36
N LYS A 5 34.57 3.55 4.35
CA LYS A 5 34.08 4.06 3.07
C LYS A 5 33.18 3.05 2.34
N ASN A 6 33.53 1.76 2.40
CA ASN A 6 32.76 0.69 1.77
C ASN A 6 31.43 0.44 2.50
N ILE A 7 31.42 0.58 3.83
CA ILE A 7 30.19 0.47 4.64
C ILE A 7 29.23 1.61 4.30
N LEU A 8 29.73 2.85 4.30
CA LEU A 8 28.92 4.04 3.97
C LEU A 8 28.36 3.94 2.55
N LEU A 9 29.17 3.50 1.58
CA LEU A 9 28.73 3.31 0.21
C LEU A 9 27.63 2.23 0.12
N GLY A 10 27.79 1.09 0.82
CA GLY A 10 26.78 0.04 0.84
C GLY A 10 25.44 0.50 1.40
N ILE A 11 25.44 1.25 2.52
CA ILE A 11 24.23 1.83 3.11
C ILE A 11 23.55 2.81 2.14
N ALA A 12 24.33 3.69 1.51
CA ALA A 12 23.81 4.63 0.52
C ALA A 12 23.13 3.91 -0.65
N ILE A 13 23.78 2.86 -1.19
CA ILE A 13 23.21 2.02 -2.25
C ILE A 13 21.90 1.37 -1.79
N ALA A 14 21.87 0.81 -0.57
CA ALA A 14 20.68 0.14 -0.04
C ALA A 14 19.48 1.09 0.03
N ILE A 15 19.67 2.29 0.57
CA ILE A 15 18.61 3.30 0.73
C ILE A 15 18.14 3.78 -0.65
N VAL A 16 19.08 4.17 -1.53
CA VAL A 16 18.76 4.67 -2.87
C VAL A 16 18.04 3.61 -3.68
N TYR A 17 18.45 2.34 -3.60
CA TYR A 17 17.78 1.24 -4.27
C TYR A 17 16.35 1.05 -3.77
N ALA A 18 16.12 1.07 -2.45
CA ALA A 18 14.78 0.94 -1.88
C ALA A 18 13.85 2.08 -2.32
N PHE A 19 14.36 3.32 -2.37
CA PHE A 19 13.62 4.46 -2.92
C PHE A 19 13.39 4.33 -4.42
N LEU A 20 14.37 3.85 -5.19
CA LEU A 20 14.21 3.60 -6.61
C LEU A 20 13.07 2.61 -6.88
N VAL A 21 12.98 1.53 -6.10
CA VAL A 21 11.88 0.57 -6.22
C VAL A 21 10.54 1.21 -5.84
N GLY A 22 10.49 1.92 -4.69
CA GLY A 22 9.24 2.51 -4.20
C GLY A 22 8.69 3.67 -5.04
N TYR A 23 9.54 4.59 -5.49
CA TYR A 23 9.14 5.67 -6.39
C TYR A 23 9.03 5.20 -7.84
N GLY A 24 9.87 4.26 -8.26
CA GLY A 24 9.81 3.66 -9.59
C GLY A 24 8.48 2.96 -9.85
N THR A 25 7.90 2.29 -8.85
CA THR A 25 6.54 1.72 -9.00
C THR A 25 5.48 2.77 -9.30
N ASN A 26 5.61 3.98 -8.74
CA ASN A 26 4.64 5.05 -8.94
C ASN A 26 4.67 5.61 -10.37
N LEU A 27 5.81 5.50 -11.08
CA LEU A 27 5.92 5.94 -12.47
C LEU A 27 5.17 5.03 -13.44
N ILE A 28 5.05 3.75 -13.10
CA ILE A 28 4.41 2.74 -13.95
C ILE A 28 2.93 2.59 -13.57
N TYR A 29 2.62 2.72 -12.27
CA TYR A 29 1.27 2.59 -11.74
C TYR A 29 1.00 3.71 -10.75
N ASN A 30 0.21 4.70 -11.17
CA ASN A 30 -0.10 5.86 -10.34
C ASN A 30 -0.82 5.44 -9.06
N SER A 31 -0.45 6.08 -7.95
CA SER A 31 -1.19 5.94 -6.71
C SER A 31 -2.59 6.54 -6.89
N PRO A 32 -3.66 5.86 -6.48
CA PRO A 32 -4.98 6.48 -6.45
C PRO A 32 -4.97 7.62 -5.43
N GLU A 33 -5.46 8.79 -5.83
CA GLU A 33 -5.63 9.93 -4.94
C GLU A 33 -7.08 10.00 -4.46
N TYR A 34 -7.29 10.29 -3.19
CA TYR A 34 -8.63 10.34 -2.60
C TYR A 34 -9.57 11.29 -3.37
N ASN A 35 -9.05 12.44 -3.79
CA ASN A 35 -9.81 13.48 -4.48
C ASN A 35 -10.27 13.08 -5.90
N ASP A 36 -9.65 12.07 -6.51
CA ASP A 36 -10.07 11.56 -7.83
C ASP A 36 -11.39 10.79 -7.73
N PHE A 37 -11.63 10.16 -6.58
CA PHE A 37 -12.84 9.37 -6.29
C PHE A 37 -13.83 10.21 -5.52
N CYS A 38 -13.41 10.68 -4.36
CA CYS A 38 -14.14 11.57 -3.50
C CYS A 38 -13.74 13.00 -3.89
N LYS A 39 -14.21 13.45 -5.05
CA LYS A 39 -14.23 14.89 -5.31
C LYS A 39 -14.89 15.50 -4.10
N SER A 40 -14.22 16.44 -3.46
CA SER A 40 -14.87 17.32 -2.51
C SER A 40 -16.00 17.96 -3.29
N ARG A 41 -17.20 17.36 -3.21
CA ARG A 41 -18.41 18.13 -3.31
C ARG A 41 -18.15 19.15 -2.22
N PHE A 42 -17.79 20.36 -2.63
CA PHE A 42 -18.16 21.55 -1.91
C PHE A 42 -19.66 21.34 -1.73
N TYR A 43 -20.05 20.64 -0.67
CA TYR A 43 -21.27 20.98 0.00
C TYR A 43 -21.00 22.45 0.28
N PRO A 44 -21.66 23.39 -0.43
CA PRO A 44 -21.68 24.74 0.10
C PRO A 44 -22.05 24.54 1.56
N ASP A 45 -21.38 25.23 2.50
CA ASP A 45 -21.78 25.21 3.90
C ASP A 45 -23.26 25.59 3.93
N LYS A 46 -24.14 24.58 3.80
CA LYS A 46 -25.56 24.74 3.78
C LYS A 46 -25.79 25.17 5.22
N PRO A 47 -26.30 26.38 5.47
CA PRO A 47 -26.50 26.83 6.83
C PRO A 47 -27.26 25.73 7.56
N PHE A 48 -26.76 25.32 8.73
CA PHE A 48 -27.44 24.27 9.50
C PHE A 48 -28.86 24.76 9.81
N ILE A 49 -29.86 24.14 9.15
CA ILE A 49 -31.26 24.46 9.36
C ILE A 49 -31.78 23.49 10.41
N GLU A 50 -32.19 24.02 11.56
CA GLU A 50 -32.81 23.20 12.59
C GLU A 50 -34.12 22.60 12.06
N PRO A 51 -34.27 21.27 12.05
CA PRO A 51 -35.40 20.60 11.44
C PRO A 51 -36.71 20.97 12.16
N ARG A 52 -37.67 21.53 11.43
CA ARG A 52 -38.98 21.94 11.97
C ARG A 52 -40.11 21.10 11.37
N ASN A 53 -40.82 20.35 12.22
CA ASN A 53 -41.99 19.54 11.84
C ASN A 53 -41.73 18.54 10.70
N CYS A 54 -40.56 17.87 10.72
CA CYS A 54 -40.26 16.84 9.73
C CYS A 54 -41.01 15.53 10.05
N THR A 55 -41.65 14.95 9.05
CA THR A 55 -42.27 13.63 9.14
C THR A 55 -41.25 12.55 8.78
N PHE A 56 -41.24 11.45 9.54
CA PHE A 56 -40.39 10.30 9.22
C PHE A 56 -40.73 9.73 7.85
N ASN A 57 -39.73 9.63 6.96
CA ASN A 57 -39.88 9.00 5.66
C ASN A 57 -39.28 7.59 5.70
N ALA A 58 -40.15 6.58 5.75
CA ALA A 58 -39.75 5.18 5.81
C ALA A 58 -38.98 4.73 4.56
N GLU A 59 -39.30 5.29 3.40
CA GLU A 59 -38.67 4.95 2.12
C GLU A 59 -37.24 5.48 2.05
N LEU A 60 -37.01 6.75 2.44
CA LEU A 60 -35.67 7.32 2.53
C LEU A 60 -34.79 6.54 3.51
N ASN A 61 -35.34 6.13 4.66
CA ASN A 61 -34.61 5.32 5.63
C ASN A 61 -34.24 3.93 5.08
N LYS A 62 -35.12 3.32 4.27
CA LYS A 62 -34.83 2.05 3.61
C LYS A 62 -33.71 2.21 2.59
N GLN A 63 -33.77 3.25 1.76
CA GLN A 63 -32.72 3.57 0.78
C GLN A 63 -31.37 3.87 1.43
N ALA A 64 -31.36 4.55 2.59
CA ALA A 64 -30.13 4.79 3.35
C ALA A 64 -29.47 3.49 3.84
N ARG A 65 -30.29 2.54 4.31
CA ARG A 65 -29.81 1.21 4.73
C ARG A 65 -29.25 0.44 3.54
N GLU A 66 -29.98 0.38 2.43
CA GLU A 66 -29.54 -0.29 1.21
C GLU A 66 -28.23 0.31 0.68
N CYS A 67 -28.09 1.64 0.72
CA CYS A 67 -26.84 2.34 0.36
C CYS A 67 -25.67 1.89 1.23
N THR A 68 -25.86 1.85 2.56
CA THR A 68 -24.83 1.45 3.52
C THR A 68 -24.46 -0.02 3.37
N GLU A 69 -25.44 -0.90 3.14
CA GLU A 69 -25.22 -2.34 2.88
C GLU A 69 -24.40 -2.57 1.61
N GLN A 70 -24.57 -1.72 0.60
CA GLN A 70 -23.76 -1.75 -0.63
C GLN A 70 -22.37 -1.12 -0.46
N GLY A 71 -22.05 -0.57 0.73
CA GLY A 71 -20.79 0.10 1.04
C GLY A 71 -20.71 1.54 0.55
N GLY A 72 -21.85 2.15 0.20
CA GLY A 72 -21.94 3.58 -0.08
C GLY A 72 -22.25 4.39 1.18
N SER A 73 -22.06 5.70 1.09
CA SER A 73 -22.40 6.66 2.13
C SER A 73 -23.64 7.46 1.71
N PRO A 74 -24.73 7.46 2.50
CA PRO A 74 -25.94 8.20 2.17
C PRO A 74 -25.72 9.70 2.32
N VAL A 75 -26.04 10.44 1.26
CA VAL A 75 -26.02 11.90 1.20
C VAL A 75 -27.44 12.40 1.13
N TYR A 76 -27.84 13.21 2.10
CA TYR A 76 -29.20 13.76 2.16
C TYR A 76 -29.24 15.17 1.58
N ASP A 77 -30.28 15.45 0.82
CA ASP A 77 -30.72 16.80 0.51
C ASP A 77 -31.84 17.22 1.46
N TYR A 78 -31.87 18.51 1.76
CA TYR A 78 -32.80 19.10 2.72
C TYR A 78 -33.62 20.20 2.06
N ASP A 79 -34.89 20.32 2.44
CA ASP A 79 -35.73 21.47 2.09
C ASP A 79 -35.40 22.71 2.94
N GLU A 80 -36.09 23.81 2.68
CA GLU A 80 -35.96 25.08 3.44
C GLU A 80 -36.30 24.94 4.94
N ARG A 81 -36.97 23.84 5.34
CA ARG A 81 -37.33 23.53 6.74
C ARG A 81 -36.32 22.60 7.41
N GLY A 82 -35.25 22.20 6.71
CA GLY A 82 -34.26 21.25 7.21
C GLY A 82 -34.73 19.80 7.19
N CYS A 83 -35.78 19.46 6.43
CA CYS A 83 -36.28 18.10 6.32
C CYS A 83 -35.67 17.38 5.11
N GLU A 84 -35.32 16.11 5.28
CA GLU A 84 -34.75 15.25 4.23
C GLU A 84 -35.75 15.08 3.06
N THR A 85 -35.35 15.45 1.85
CA THR A 85 -36.20 15.37 0.64
C THR A 85 -35.76 14.26 -0.31
N SER A 86 -34.46 14.10 -0.49
CA SER A 86 -33.88 13.07 -1.35
C SER A 86 -32.59 12.53 -0.75
N LEU A 87 -32.26 11.30 -1.13
CA LEU A 87 -31.02 10.62 -0.78
C LEU A 87 -30.26 10.25 -2.05
N THR A 88 -28.97 10.56 -2.07
CA THR A 88 -28.02 10.09 -3.07
C THR A 88 -27.02 9.16 -2.39
N CYS A 89 -26.79 7.98 -2.95
CA CYS A 89 -25.76 7.08 -2.43
C CYS A 89 -24.40 7.43 -3.06
N ASP A 90 -23.40 7.75 -2.24
CA ASP A 90 -22.04 8.04 -2.71
C ASP A 90 -21.10 6.85 -2.44
N PHE A 91 -20.54 6.29 -3.51
CA PHE A 91 -19.63 5.15 -3.45
C PHE A 91 -18.14 5.53 -3.46
N CYS A 92 -17.82 6.83 -3.35
CA CYS A 92 -16.46 7.31 -3.55
C CYS A 92 -15.42 6.62 -2.63
N GLN A 93 -15.76 6.40 -1.35
CA GLN A 93 -14.87 5.76 -0.38
C GLN A 93 -14.59 4.31 -0.78
N LYS A 94 -15.63 3.58 -1.17
CA LYS A 94 -15.53 2.19 -1.61
C LYS A 94 -14.67 2.06 -2.87
N ASP A 95 -14.91 2.92 -3.85
CA ASP A 95 -14.16 2.92 -5.11
C ASP A 95 -12.68 3.28 -4.88
N PHE A 96 -12.41 4.25 -4.00
CA PHE A 96 -11.05 4.59 -3.57
C PHE A 96 -10.38 3.42 -2.86
N ASP A 97 -11.05 2.78 -1.90
CA ASP A 97 -10.51 1.67 -1.14
C ASP A 97 -10.21 0.46 -2.04
N GLU A 98 -11.06 0.19 -3.03
CA GLU A 98 -10.83 -0.85 -4.02
C GLU A 98 -9.62 -0.54 -4.92
N ALA A 99 -9.54 0.68 -5.44
CA ALA A 99 -8.40 1.14 -6.25
C ALA A 99 -7.09 1.09 -5.45
N ASN A 100 -7.11 1.56 -4.20
CA ASN A 100 -5.97 1.55 -3.30
C ASN A 100 -5.55 0.12 -2.93
N LYS A 101 -6.49 -0.79 -2.72
CA LYS A 101 -6.19 -2.22 -2.50
C LYS A 101 -5.49 -2.86 -3.69
N LYS A 102 -5.96 -2.58 -4.92
CA LYS A 102 -5.33 -3.08 -6.15
C LYS A 102 -3.93 -2.51 -6.35
N TYR A 103 -3.77 -1.22 -6.09
CA TYR A 103 -2.49 -0.54 -6.17
C TYR A 103 -1.47 -1.07 -5.16
N THR A 104 -1.83 -1.09 -3.87
CA THR A 104 -0.95 -1.58 -2.79
C THR A 104 -0.54 -3.04 -2.99
N ARG A 105 -1.45 -3.88 -3.53
CA ARG A 105 -1.12 -5.26 -3.94
C ARG A 105 -0.06 -5.29 -5.04
N THR A 106 -0.16 -4.42 -6.03
CA THR A 106 0.80 -4.33 -7.14
C THR A 106 2.17 -3.89 -6.64
N VAL A 107 2.22 -2.85 -5.80
CA VAL A 107 3.46 -2.39 -5.16
C VAL A 107 4.10 -3.49 -4.33
N PHE A 108 3.32 -4.26 -3.57
CA PHE A 108 3.81 -5.41 -2.81
C PHE A 108 4.47 -6.47 -3.70
N ILE A 109 3.84 -6.82 -4.83
CA ILE A 109 4.40 -7.81 -5.77
C ILE A 109 5.67 -7.29 -6.42
N VAL A 110 5.68 -6.04 -6.92
CA VAL A 110 6.84 -5.47 -7.61
C VAL A 110 8.02 -5.32 -6.65
N SER A 111 7.80 -4.76 -5.47
CA SER A 111 8.84 -4.65 -4.44
C SER A 111 9.33 -6.02 -3.94
N GLY A 112 8.44 -7.01 -3.88
CA GLY A 112 8.75 -8.42 -3.66
C GLY A 112 9.75 -8.98 -4.66
N VAL A 113 9.38 -8.93 -5.94
CA VAL A 113 10.19 -9.46 -7.05
C VAL A 113 11.52 -8.70 -7.16
N MET A 114 11.49 -7.37 -7.17
CA MET A 114 12.69 -6.54 -7.23
C MET A 114 13.59 -6.77 -6.01
N GLY A 115 13.02 -6.93 -4.82
CA GLY A 115 13.76 -7.23 -3.60
C GLY A 115 14.54 -8.55 -3.70
N ILE A 116 13.87 -9.62 -4.14
CA ILE A 116 14.48 -10.95 -4.33
C ILE A 116 15.57 -10.89 -5.41
N ILE A 117 15.31 -10.22 -6.54
CA ILE A 117 16.28 -10.06 -7.62
C ILE A 117 17.54 -9.33 -7.11
N ALA A 118 17.37 -8.22 -6.37
CA ALA A 118 18.52 -7.48 -5.84
C ALA A 118 19.32 -8.29 -4.83
N ILE A 119 18.67 -9.09 -3.97
CA ILE A 119 19.37 -9.99 -3.05
C ILE A 119 20.16 -11.04 -3.84
N ALA A 120 19.55 -11.69 -4.84
CA ALA A 120 20.21 -12.71 -5.64
C ALA A 120 21.39 -12.12 -6.45
N VAL A 121 21.19 -10.98 -7.11
CA VAL A 121 22.22 -10.29 -7.89
C VAL A 121 23.36 -9.80 -6.97
N GLY A 122 23.02 -9.16 -5.85
CA GLY A 122 23.99 -8.69 -4.86
C GLY A 122 24.82 -9.84 -4.26
N ALA A 123 24.19 -10.99 -4.02
CA ALA A 123 24.83 -12.16 -3.45
C ALA A 123 25.67 -12.98 -4.44
N LEU A 124 25.26 -13.05 -5.72
CA LEU A 124 25.82 -14.00 -6.69
C LEU A 124 26.70 -13.37 -7.77
N ILE A 125 26.50 -12.10 -8.09
CA ILE A 125 27.12 -11.44 -9.27
C ILE A 125 28.20 -10.44 -8.86
N PHE A 126 27.98 -9.68 -7.79
CA PHE A 126 28.89 -8.60 -7.41
C PHE A 126 30.02 -9.08 -6.48
N ASN A 127 31.25 -9.08 -7.00
CA ASN A 127 32.46 -9.38 -6.21
C ASN A 127 32.91 -8.20 -5.33
N ILE A 128 32.35 -7.00 -5.55
CA ILE A 128 32.68 -5.81 -4.76
C ILE A 128 31.84 -5.81 -3.49
N GLU A 129 32.50 -5.97 -2.33
CA GLU A 129 31.86 -6.10 -1.01
C GLU A 129 30.79 -5.01 -0.74
N ALA A 130 31.09 -3.74 -1.07
CA ALA A 130 30.18 -2.63 -0.83
C ALA A 130 28.90 -2.69 -1.70
N ILE A 131 29.04 -3.04 -2.98
CA ILE A 131 27.91 -3.07 -3.93
C ILE A 131 27.02 -4.27 -3.65
N GLY A 132 27.62 -5.44 -3.42
CA GLY A 132 26.89 -6.65 -3.07
C GLY A 132 26.10 -6.48 -1.77
N ALA A 133 26.76 -5.99 -0.71
CA ALA A 133 26.10 -5.72 0.57
C ALA A 133 25.01 -4.65 0.45
N GLY A 134 25.24 -3.60 -0.34
CA GLY A 134 24.27 -2.54 -0.58
C GLY A 134 23.02 -3.03 -1.32
N LEU A 135 23.17 -3.82 -2.38
CA LEU A 135 22.03 -4.39 -3.12
C LEU A 135 21.26 -5.41 -2.28
N MET A 136 21.94 -6.24 -1.50
CA MET A 136 21.27 -7.16 -0.57
C MET A 136 20.47 -6.39 0.48
N GLY A 137 21.07 -5.37 1.10
CA GLY A 137 20.40 -4.50 2.06
C GLY A 137 19.21 -3.74 1.46
N GLY A 138 19.38 -3.19 0.26
CA GLY A 138 18.32 -2.51 -0.47
C GLY A 138 17.18 -3.45 -0.87
N GLY A 139 17.50 -4.70 -1.23
CA GLY A 139 16.51 -5.73 -1.50
C GLY A 139 15.67 -6.03 -0.26
N VAL A 140 16.30 -6.20 0.90
CA VAL A 140 15.60 -6.38 2.19
C VAL A 140 14.72 -5.16 2.51
N LEU A 141 15.24 -3.94 2.35
CA LEU A 141 14.47 -2.72 2.57
C LEU A 141 13.26 -2.62 1.62
N SER A 142 13.41 -3.04 0.37
CA SER A 142 12.32 -3.07 -0.60
C SER A 142 11.22 -4.06 -0.19
N LEU A 143 11.60 -5.24 0.31
CA LEU A 143 10.65 -6.21 0.86
C LEU A 143 9.90 -5.63 2.07
N ILE A 144 10.61 -4.95 2.98
CA ILE A 144 10.00 -4.30 4.14
C ILE A 144 9.01 -3.23 3.69
N TYR A 145 9.41 -2.37 2.75
CA TYR A 145 8.55 -1.33 2.19
C TYR A 145 7.25 -1.89 1.60
N GLY A 146 7.35 -2.93 0.77
CA GLY A 146 6.21 -3.62 0.19
C GLY A 146 5.28 -4.19 1.27
N ASN A 147 5.85 -4.83 2.29
CA ASN A 147 5.09 -5.39 3.41
C ASN A 147 4.34 -4.29 4.15
N ILE A 148 5.00 -3.22 4.58
CA ILE A 148 4.37 -2.10 5.32
C ILE A 148 3.17 -1.56 4.54
N ARG A 149 3.29 -1.40 3.22
CA ARG A 149 2.25 -0.78 2.40
C ARG A 149 1.03 -1.67 2.15
N TYR A 150 1.18 -2.99 2.06
CA TYR A 150 0.05 -3.91 1.85
C TYR A 150 -0.41 -4.63 3.13
N TRP A 151 0.31 -4.48 4.25
CA TRP A 151 0.07 -5.20 5.50
C TRP A 151 -1.36 -5.11 6.00
N GLN A 152 -1.96 -3.91 5.97
CA GLN A 152 -3.32 -3.69 6.48
C GLN A 152 -4.37 -4.45 5.66
N ASN A 153 -4.11 -4.67 4.37
CA ASN A 153 -5.03 -5.33 3.44
C ASN A 153 -4.86 -6.87 3.41
N LEU A 154 -3.83 -7.41 4.05
CA LEU A 154 -3.56 -8.84 4.13
C LEU A 154 -4.32 -9.52 5.28
N ASN A 155 -4.91 -10.68 4.99
CA ASN A 155 -5.44 -11.57 6.03
C ASN A 155 -4.29 -12.02 6.97
N ASN A 156 -4.60 -12.22 8.24
CA ASN A 156 -3.64 -12.64 9.27
C ASN A 156 -2.89 -13.93 8.88
N TRP A 157 -3.59 -14.89 8.28
CA TRP A 157 -2.96 -16.10 7.75
C TRP A 157 -1.96 -15.84 6.63
N MET A 158 -2.25 -14.93 5.71
CA MET A 158 -1.33 -14.59 4.61
C MET A 158 -0.08 -13.90 5.12
N LYS A 159 -0.19 -13.04 6.14
CA LYS A 159 0.97 -12.39 6.79
C LYS A 159 1.97 -13.43 7.30
N VAL A 160 1.47 -14.46 7.99
CA VAL A 160 2.31 -15.56 8.52
C VAL A 160 2.98 -16.34 7.40
N ILE A 161 2.22 -16.70 6.34
CA ILE A 161 2.76 -17.46 5.21
C ILE A 161 3.87 -16.67 4.49
N ILE A 162 3.66 -15.37 4.24
CA ILE A 162 4.65 -14.52 3.57
C ILE A 162 5.93 -14.41 4.41
N LEU A 163 5.81 -14.20 5.72
CA LEU A 163 6.95 -14.16 6.62
C LEU A 163 7.69 -15.50 6.69
N ALA A 164 6.97 -16.62 6.72
CA ALA A 164 7.56 -17.94 6.70
C ALA A 164 8.34 -18.21 5.40
N ILE A 165 7.77 -17.87 4.24
CA ILE A 165 8.44 -17.98 2.94
C ILE A 165 9.68 -17.09 2.90
N ALA A 166 9.59 -15.83 3.34
CA ALA A 166 10.72 -14.92 3.38
C ALA A 166 11.85 -15.46 4.27
N LEU A 167 11.52 -16.00 5.44
CA LEU A 167 12.49 -16.61 6.35
C LEU A 167 13.18 -17.81 5.70
N VAL A 168 12.43 -18.73 5.10
CA VAL A 168 12.98 -19.91 4.41
C VAL A 168 13.89 -19.48 3.26
N ALA A 169 13.50 -18.49 2.47
CA ALA A 169 14.30 -17.96 1.37
C ALA A 169 15.63 -17.36 1.87
N LEU A 170 15.58 -16.56 2.94
CA LEU A 170 16.79 -15.97 3.54
C LEU A 170 17.74 -17.05 4.10
N ILE A 171 17.20 -18.06 4.78
CA ILE A 171 17.99 -19.20 5.29
C ILE A 171 18.62 -19.95 4.12
N TYR A 172 17.85 -20.26 3.07
CA TYR A 172 18.34 -20.96 1.88
C TYR A 172 19.47 -20.20 1.19
N ILE A 173 19.31 -18.89 0.99
CA ILE A 173 20.34 -18.02 0.39
C ILE A 173 21.59 -18.00 1.28
N GLY A 174 21.42 -17.91 2.62
CA GLY A 174 22.54 -17.98 3.56
C GLY A 174 23.32 -19.28 3.47
N ILE A 175 22.64 -20.42 3.39
CA ILE A 175 23.28 -21.74 3.20
C ILE A 175 24.00 -21.82 1.86
N LEU A 176 23.37 -21.33 0.77
CA LEU A 176 23.95 -21.31 -0.57
C LEU A 176 25.25 -20.49 -0.60
N LEU A 177 25.24 -19.31 0.01
CA LEU A 177 26.40 -18.44 0.15
C LEU A 177 27.53 -19.12 0.94
N ASN A 178 27.20 -19.74 2.08
CA ASN A 178 28.19 -20.45 2.90
C ASN A 178 28.87 -21.59 2.12
N ARG A 179 28.11 -22.36 1.33
CA ARG A 179 28.68 -23.43 0.49
C ARG A 179 29.61 -22.91 -0.60
N ARG A 180 29.36 -21.74 -1.19
CA ARG A 180 30.27 -21.16 -2.20
C ARG A 180 31.58 -20.68 -1.59
N ARG A 181 31.54 -20.10 -0.39
CA ARG A 181 32.75 -19.61 0.30
C ARG A 181 33.74 -20.73 0.65
N GLN A 182 33.27 -21.98 0.79
CA GLN A 182 34.15 -23.13 1.03
C GLN A 182 34.75 -23.76 -0.26
N ARG A 183 34.35 -23.29 -1.46
CA ARG A 183 34.91 -23.78 -2.74
C ARG A 183 36.04 -22.91 -3.31
N TYR A 184 36.32 -21.77 -2.69
CA TYR A 184 37.43 -20.87 -3.00
C TYR A 184 38.37 -20.81 -1.79
#